data_AF-A0A0G1XNL1-F1
#
_entry.id   AF-A0A0G1XNL1-F1
#
_cell.length_a   1.000
_cell.length_b   1.000
_cell.length_c   1.000
_cell.angle_alpha   90.00
_cell.angle_beta   90.00
_cell.angle_gamma   90.00
#
_symmetry.space_group_name_H-M   'P 1'
#
loop_
_entity.id
_entity.type
_entity.pdbx_description
1 polymer ?
#
loop_
_entity_poly.entity_id
_entity_poly.type
_entity_poly.pdbx_seq_one_letter_code
_entity_poly.pdbx_strand_id
1 'polypeptide(L)'
;MRLTHDVIFERSDIWREGKWIDLWSVVHFFTGVSTAFGLSIFNFGFLATAVIAFLGFIAYELWEAMVKIEETPQNRAMDVAVGMVSLAPTFLFVVPLFPMPQFIVAFTIVLVANVGLAYIGWRASQKAEVIEEKMRLEIVRQREKFIHRRDAFRARRGRRRNTKDARVPLE
;
A
#
# COMPACT_ATOMS: atom_id res chain seq x y z
N MET A 1 8.60 -5.31 9.84
CA MET A 1 8.66 -6.23 8.70
C MET A 1 9.19 -7.58 9.16
N ARG A 2 8.58 -8.66 8.69
CA ARG A 2 9.09 -10.03 8.88
C ARG A 2 9.29 -10.67 7.50
N LEU A 3 10.38 -11.41 7.35
CA LEU A 3 10.61 -12.25 6.17
C LEU A 3 9.92 -13.59 6.42
N THR A 4 8.96 -13.97 5.57
CA THR A 4 8.35 -15.31 5.64
C THR A 4 9.27 -16.36 5.01
N HIS A 5 8.95 -17.64 5.23
CA HIS A 5 9.73 -18.77 4.69
C HIS A 5 9.81 -18.75 3.14
N ASP A 6 8.84 -18.11 2.49
CA ASP A 6 8.72 -17.97 1.04
C ASP A 6 9.38 -16.69 0.49
N VAL A 7 10.15 -15.96 1.32
CA VAL A 7 10.81 -14.69 0.94
C VAL A 7 9.79 -13.59 0.60
N ILE A 8 8.61 -13.63 1.23
CA ILE A 8 7.62 -12.55 1.13
C ILE A 8 7.86 -11.59 2.30
N PHE A 9 7.88 -10.29 2.00
CA PHE A 9 8.01 -9.24 3.01
C PHE A 9 6.63 -8.93 3.59
N GLU A 10 6.43 -9.25 4.87
CA GLU A 10 5.19 -8.90 5.56
C GLU A 10 5.39 -7.67 6.46
N ARG A 11 4.56 -6.64 6.26
CA ARG A 11 4.45 -5.50 7.16
C ARG A 11 3.82 -5.94 8.49
N SER A 12 4.31 -5.34 9.58
CA SER A 12 3.86 -5.63 10.95
C SER A 12 3.27 -4.40 11.63
N ASP A 13 3.03 -3.32 10.88
CA ASP A 13 2.41 -2.11 11.38
C ASP A 13 0.88 -2.16 11.25
N ILE A 14 0.19 -1.22 11.89
CA ILE A 14 -1.28 -1.10 11.81
C ILE A 14 -1.77 -0.72 10.40
N TRP A 15 -0.86 -0.23 9.56
CA TRP A 15 -1.05 0.08 8.14
C TRP A 15 -0.75 -1.12 7.24
N ARG A 16 -0.77 -2.33 7.80
CA ARG A 16 -0.58 -3.55 7.03
C ARG A 16 -1.75 -3.72 6.07
N GLU A 17 -1.42 -3.97 4.82
CA GLU A 17 -2.37 -4.30 3.77
C GLU A 17 -3.26 -5.48 4.19
N GLY A 18 -4.56 -5.28 4.04
CA GLY A 18 -5.58 -6.30 4.20
C GLY A 18 -6.00 -6.86 2.85
N LYS A 19 -6.54 -8.08 2.81
CA LYS A 19 -7.05 -8.65 1.56
C LYS A 19 -8.28 -7.90 1.01
N TRP A 20 -9.00 -7.19 1.88
CA TRP A 20 -10.31 -6.58 1.56
C TRP A 20 -10.55 -5.23 2.23
N ILE A 21 -10.10 -5.07 3.48
CA ILE A 21 -10.23 -3.84 4.26
C ILE A 21 -8.97 -3.72 5.11
N ASP A 22 -8.41 -2.53 5.15
CA ASP A 22 -7.33 -2.17 6.05
C ASP A 22 -7.50 -0.76 6.62
N LEU A 23 -6.42 -0.18 7.14
CA LEU A 23 -6.46 1.15 7.71
C LEU A 23 -6.56 2.26 6.65
N TRP A 24 -6.16 2.00 5.39
CA TRP A 24 -6.41 2.91 4.27
C TRP A 24 -7.90 3.00 3.96
N SER A 25 -8.65 1.91 4.07
CA SER A 25 -10.11 1.97 3.93
C SER A 25 -10.78 2.97 4.89
N VAL A 26 -10.20 3.23 6.07
CA VAL A 26 -10.66 4.31 6.95
C VAL A 26 -10.41 5.69 6.35
N VAL A 27 -9.25 5.91 5.72
CA VAL A 27 -8.94 7.13 4.96
C VAL A 27 -9.94 7.30 3.80
N HIS A 28 -10.22 6.25 3.04
CA HIS A 28 -11.21 6.30 1.96
C HIS A 28 -12.62 6.56 2.45
N PHE A 29 -12.99 6.02 3.62
CA PHE A 29 -14.26 6.33 4.27
C PHE A 29 -14.36 7.83 4.59
N PHE A 30 -13.35 8.42 5.25
CA PHE A 30 -13.35 9.85 5.55
C PHE A 30 -13.24 10.72 4.29
N THR A 31 -12.60 10.22 3.23
CA THR A 31 -12.57 10.85 1.91
C THR A 31 -13.95 10.90 1.29
N GLY A 32 -14.73 9.81 1.37
CA GLY A 32 -16.12 9.80 0.90
C GLY A 32 -17.02 10.76 1.66
N VAL A 33 -16.91 10.80 3.00
CA VAL A 33 -17.63 11.77 3.84
C VAL A 33 -17.23 13.20 3.46
N SER A 34 -15.93 13.51 3.42
CA SER A 34 -15.43 14.86 3.09
C SER A 34 -15.86 15.30 1.69
N THR A 35 -15.86 14.38 0.72
CA THR A 35 -16.29 14.63 -0.65
C THR A 35 -17.79 14.91 -0.72
N ALA A 36 -18.61 14.20 0.06
CA ALA A 36 -20.05 14.47 0.14
C ALA A 36 -20.34 15.89 0.65
N PHE A 37 -19.68 16.31 1.75
CA PHE A 37 -19.76 17.69 2.23
C PHE A 37 -19.25 18.69 1.18
N GLY A 38 -18.09 18.44 0.57
CA GLY A 38 -17.52 19.36 -0.43
C GLY A 38 -18.45 19.55 -1.64
N LEU A 39 -18.96 18.45 -2.20
CA LEU A 39 -19.80 18.48 -3.40
C LEU A 39 -21.22 19.03 -3.14
N SER A 40 -21.75 18.91 -1.92
CA SER A 40 -23.08 19.45 -1.61
C SER A 40 -23.14 20.98 -1.69
N ILE A 41 -22.02 21.68 -1.53
CA ILE A 41 -21.93 23.15 -1.66
C ILE A 41 -22.32 23.60 -3.08
N PHE A 42 -22.06 22.77 -4.09
CA PHE A 42 -22.32 23.09 -5.49
C PHE A 42 -23.77 22.80 -5.91
N ASN A 43 -24.62 22.30 -5.00
CA ASN A 43 -26.02 21.96 -5.26
C ASN A 43 -26.22 21.00 -6.45
N PHE A 44 -25.26 20.11 -6.71
CA PHE A 44 -25.44 19.05 -7.69
C PHE A 44 -26.49 18.04 -7.20
N GLY A 45 -27.25 17.47 -8.14
CA GLY A 45 -28.09 16.30 -7.85
C GLY A 45 -27.24 15.08 -7.51
N PHE A 46 -27.80 14.12 -6.77
CA PHE A 46 -27.08 12.93 -6.30
C PHE A 46 -26.34 12.17 -7.42
N LEU A 47 -26.96 12.00 -8.59
CA LEU A 47 -26.33 11.28 -9.70
C LEU A 47 -25.04 11.97 -10.19
N ALA A 48 -25.07 13.29 -10.34
CA ALA A 48 -23.90 14.06 -10.75
C ALA A 48 -22.80 13.98 -9.67
N THR A 49 -23.17 14.16 -8.40
CA THR A 49 -22.26 14.00 -7.26
C THR A 49 -21.60 12.62 -7.24
N ALA A 50 -22.40 11.55 -7.39
CA ALA A 50 -21.91 10.18 -7.34
C ALA A 50 -20.94 9.88 -8.49
N VAL A 51 -21.24 10.35 -9.71
CA VAL A 51 -20.34 10.17 -10.87
C VAL A 51 -19.03 10.93 -10.66
N ILE A 52 -19.10 12.20 -10.25
CA ILE A 52 -17.90 13.03 -10.01
C ILE A 52 -17.03 12.37 -8.93
N ALA A 53 -17.63 11.95 -7.82
CA ALA A 53 -16.89 11.32 -6.74
C ALA A 53 -16.30 9.97 -7.12
N PHE A 54 -17.06 9.12 -7.84
CA PHE A 54 -16.56 7.83 -8.31
C PHE A 54 -15.32 7.99 -9.20
N LEU A 55 -15.35 8.92 -10.16
CA LEU A 55 -14.20 9.25 -11.00
C LEU A 55 -13.05 9.83 -10.17
N GLY A 56 -13.36 10.67 -9.18
CA GLY A 56 -12.38 11.21 -8.24
C GLY A 56 -11.69 10.13 -7.41
N PHE A 57 -12.41 9.13 -6.91
CA PHE A 57 -11.85 8.03 -6.12
C PHE A 57 -11.00 7.11 -7.00
N ILE A 58 -11.41 6.82 -8.23
CA ILE A 58 -10.56 6.10 -9.19
C ILE A 58 -9.28 6.89 -9.46
N ALA A 59 -9.38 8.21 -9.67
CA ALA A 59 -8.20 9.05 -9.90
C ALA A 59 -7.27 9.06 -8.66
N TYR A 60 -7.84 9.02 -7.45
CA TYR A 60 -7.09 8.93 -6.21
C TYR A 60 -6.33 7.59 -6.11
N GLU A 61 -6.99 6.46 -6.37
CA GLU A 61 -6.32 5.15 -6.45
C GLU A 61 -5.19 5.12 -7.47
N LEU A 62 -5.42 5.66 -8.67
CA LEU A 62 -4.40 5.73 -9.71
C LEU A 62 -3.21 6.57 -9.26
N TRP A 63 -3.45 7.66 -8.54
CA TRP A 63 -2.38 8.47 -7.95
C TRP A 63 -1.60 7.68 -6.89
N GLU A 64 -2.27 6.93 -6.02
CA GLU A 64 -1.60 6.07 -5.02
C GLU A 64 -0.73 5.00 -5.67
N ALA A 65 -1.19 4.42 -6.78
CA ALA A 65 -0.40 3.50 -7.60
C ALA A 65 0.84 4.19 -8.21
N MET A 66 0.72 5.44 -8.67
CA MET A 66 1.86 6.21 -9.21
C MET A 66 2.92 6.52 -8.15
N VAL A 67 2.53 6.76 -6.89
CA VAL A 67 3.45 7.01 -5.78
C VAL A 67 3.89 5.74 -5.05
N LYS A 68 3.66 4.57 -5.67
CA LYS A 68 4.12 3.24 -5.22
C LYS A 68 3.63 2.85 -3.82
N ILE A 69 2.41 3.26 -3.46
CA ILE A 69 1.71 2.61 -2.37
C ILE A 69 1.30 1.23 -2.91
N GLU A 70 2.09 0.19 -2.62
CA GLU A 70 1.83 -1.17 -3.11
C GLU A 70 0.61 -1.75 -2.41
N GLU A 71 -0.43 -2.03 -3.20
CA GLU A 71 -1.67 -2.68 -2.75
C GLU A 71 -2.21 -3.56 -3.87
N THR A 72 -2.87 -4.64 -3.47
CA THR A 72 -3.55 -5.57 -4.36
C THR A 72 -4.68 -4.87 -5.11
N PRO A 73 -4.95 -5.24 -6.38
CA PRO A 73 -6.06 -4.66 -7.13
C PRO A 73 -7.42 -4.78 -6.44
N GLN A 74 -7.61 -5.82 -5.62
CA GLN A 74 -8.81 -6.03 -4.83
C GLN A 74 -8.96 -4.97 -3.73
N ASN A 75 -7.89 -4.60 -3.03
CA ASN A 75 -7.93 -3.59 -1.98
C ASN A 75 -8.31 -2.23 -2.57
N ARG A 76 -7.64 -1.83 -3.64
CA ARG A 76 -7.93 -0.59 -4.39
C ARG A 76 -9.39 -0.48 -4.84
N ALA A 77 -9.94 -1.59 -5.33
CA ALA A 77 -11.36 -1.63 -5.72
C ALA A 77 -12.28 -1.49 -4.50
N MET A 78 -11.90 -2.09 -3.37
CA MET A 78 -12.61 -1.94 -2.10
C MET A 78 -12.53 -0.52 -1.56
N ASP A 79 -11.40 0.17 -1.71
CA ASP A 79 -11.22 1.55 -1.24
C ASP A 79 -12.10 2.54 -2.03
N VAL A 80 -12.22 2.37 -3.35
CA VAL A 80 -13.24 3.08 -4.14
C VAL A 80 -14.65 2.76 -3.63
N ALA A 81 -14.95 1.49 -3.37
CA ALA A 81 -16.26 1.08 -2.88
C ALA A 81 -16.57 1.69 -1.50
N VAL A 82 -15.60 1.70 -0.58
CA VAL A 82 -15.72 2.30 0.76
C VAL A 82 -15.92 3.82 0.66
N GLY A 83 -15.20 4.49 -0.23
CA GLY A 83 -15.42 5.90 -0.54
C GLY A 83 -16.86 6.17 -1.02
N MET A 84 -17.37 5.34 -1.93
CA MET A 84 -18.75 5.49 -2.43
C MET A 84 -19.81 5.17 -1.37
N VAL A 85 -19.59 4.10 -0.58
CA VAL A 85 -20.50 3.64 0.49
C VAL A 85 -20.60 4.66 1.61
N SER A 86 -19.54 5.41 1.90
CA SER A 86 -19.58 6.50 2.88
C SER A 86 -20.14 7.80 2.30
N LEU A 87 -19.85 8.11 1.03
CA LEU A 87 -20.37 9.28 0.35
C LEU A 87 -21.90 9.27 0.23
N ALA A 88 -22.49 8.16 -0.25
CA ALA A 88 -23.91 8.10 -0.54
C ALA A 88 -24.82 8.43 0.65
N PRO A 89 -24.69 7.77 1.83
CA PRO A 89 -25.50 8.11 2.99
C PRO A 89 -25.15 9.49 3.55
N THR A 90 -23.88 9.92 3.45
CA THR A 90 -23.49 11.26 3.92
C THR A 90 -24.20 12.34 3.12
N PHE A 91 -24.19 12.23 1.80
CA PHE A 91 -24.81 13.21 0.90
C PHE A 91 -26.34 13.20 1.02
N LEU A 92 -26.96 12.02 1.05
CA LEU A 92 -28.43 11.89 1.02
C LEU A 92 -29.08 12.16 2.37
N PHE A 93 -28.44 11.80 3.48
CA PHE A 93 -29.08 11.77 4.79
C PHE A 93 -28.38 12.58 5.87
N VAL A 94 -27.06 12.80 5.78
CA VAL A 94 -26.32 13.48 6.84
C VAL A 94 -26.21 14.98 6.56
N VAL A 95 -25.72 15.36 5.39
CA VAL A 95 -25.56 16.77 4.99
C VAL A 95 -26.85 17.58 5.16
N PRO A 96 -28.04 17.10 4.75
CA PRO A 96 -29.28 17.87 4.88
C PRO A 96 -29.70 18.17 6.34
N LEU A 97 -29.13 17.48 7.33
CA LEU A 97 -29.45 17.68 8.74
C LEU A 97 -28.74 18.90 9.35
N PHE A 98 -27.69 19.40 8.67
CA PHE A 98 -26.84 20.43 9.24
C PHE A 98 -27.19 21.83 8.71
N PRO A 99 -27.53 22.80 9.59
CA PRO A 99 -27.51 24.21 9.22
C PRO A 99 -26.06 24.66 8.94
N MET A 100 -25.90 25.69 8.10
CA MET A 100 -24.59 26.09 7.57
C MET A 100 -23.46 26.24 8.60
N PRO A 101 -23.64 26.84 9.78
CA PRO A 101 -22.56 26.93 10.77
C PRO A 101 -22.06 25.55 11.24
N GLN A 102 -22.99 24.63 11.51
CA GLN A 102 -22.66 23.28 11.97
C GLN A 102 -22.10 22.44 10.82
N PHE A 103 -22.59 22.64 9.60
CA PHE A 103 -22.05 22.04 8.38
C PHE A 103 -20.57 22.38 8.20
N ILE A 104 -20.20 23.67 8.33
CA ILE A 104 -18.81 24.12 8.16
C ILE A 104 -17.91 23.48 9.23
N VAL A 105 -18.36 23.44 10.48
CA VAL A 105 -17.61 22.81 11.57
C VAL A 105 -17.44 21.31 11.33
N ALA A 106 -18.51 20.59 11.01
CA ALA A 106 -18.47 19.16 10.72
C ALA A 106 -17.55 18.84 9.53
N PHE A 107 -17.71 19.57 8.43
CA PHE A 107 -16.85 19.43 7.25
C PHE A 107 -15.38 19.68 7.59
N THR A 108 -15.08 20.73 8.34
CA THR A 108 -13.70 21.06 8.73
C THR A 108 -13.08 19.96 9.59
N ILE A 109 -13.82 19.44 10.57
CA ILE A 109 -13.33 18.36 11.46
C ILE A 109 -13.04 17.11 10.64
N VAL A 110 -13.98 16.68 9.79
CA VAL A 110 -13.82 15.48 8.95
C VAL A 110 -12.66 15.68 7.97
N LEU A 111 -12.55 16.84 7.33
CA LEU A 111 -11.48 17.12 6.38
C LEU A 111 -10.10 17.11 7.05
N VAL A 112 -9.96 17.75 8.22
CA VAL A 112 -8.70 17.75 8.99
C VAL A 112 -8.33 16.34 9.43
N ALA A 113 -9.29 15.57 9.94
CA ALA A 113 -9.07 14.17 10.31
C ALA A 113 -8.64 13.34 9.09
N ASN A 114 -9.31 13.51 7.94
CA ASN A 114 -8.99 12.81 6.71
C ASN A 114 -7.57 13.09 6.23
N VAL A 115 -7.22 14.38 6.10
CA VAL A 115 -5.87 14.81 5.67
C VAL A 115 -4.81 14.34 6.65
N GLY A 116 -5.09 14.41 7.96
CA GLY A 116 -4.18 13.94 9.00
C GLY A 116 -3.91 12.44 8.90
N LEU A 117 -4.96 11.63 8.75
CA LEU A 117 -4.84 10.18 8.59
C LEU A 117 -4.13 9.81 7.28
N ALA A 118 -4.50 10.43 6.16
CA ALA A 118 -3.86 10.22 4.86
C ALA A 118 -2.36 10.54 4.91
N TYR A 119 -1.98 11.64 5.57
CA TYR A 119 -0.58 12.01 5.73
C TYR A 119 0.21 10.99 6.57
N ILE A 120 -0.38 10.51 7.67
CA ILE A 120 0.26 9.48 8.51
C ILE A 120 0.40 8.17 7.73
N GLY A 121 -0.64 7.74 7.01
CA GLY A 121 -0.66 6.54 6.18
C GLY A 121 0.41 6.61 5.10
N TRP A 122 0.46 7.71 4.34
CA TRP A 122 1.46 7.91 3.31
C TRP A 122 2.88 7.87 3.89
N ARG A 123 3.13 8.58 4.99
CA ARG A 123 4.45 8.56 5.66
C ARG A 123 4.84 7.16 6.14
N ALA A 124 3.89 6.33 6.57
CA ALA A 124 4.14 4.95 6.94
C ALA A 124 4.49 4.10 5.71
N SER A 125 3.74 4.24 4.62
CA SER A 125 3.99 3.51 3.37
C SER A 125 5.34 3.83 2.74
N GLN A 126 5.76 5.10 2.71
CA GLN A 126 7.08 5.51 2.21
C GLN A 126 8.24 4.93 3.03
N LYS A 127 8.08 4.88 4.36
CA LYS A 127 9.08 4.23 5.24
C LYS A 127 9.15 2.74 4.98
N ALA A 128 8.03 2.09 4.70
CA ALA A 128 7.99 0.67 4.39
C ALA A 128 8.71 0.36 3.07
N GLU A 129 8.43 1.11 2.00
CA GLU A 129 9.07 0.94 0.68
C GLU A 129 10.61 1.00 0.78
N VAL A 130 11.15 2.01 1.48
CA VAL A 130 12.61 2.17 1.65
C VAL A 130 13.23 1.00 2.43
N ILE A 131 12.52 0.43 3.40
CA ILE A 131 13.00 -0.72 4.17
C ILE A 131 12.99 -1.98 3.30
N GLU A 132 11.92 -2.18 2.53
CA GLU A 132 11.79 -3.32 1.63
C GLU A 132 12.89 -3.31 0.56
N GLU A 133 13.14 -2.16 -0.08
CA GLU A 133 14.19 -2.03 -1.09
C GLU A 133 15.56 -2.42 -0.53
N LYS A 134 15.90 -1.92 0.68
CA LYS A 134 17.14 -2.28 1.36
C LYS A 134 17.24 -3.77 1.67
N MET A 135 16.14 -4.40 2.10
CA MET A 135 16.13 -5.83 2.40
C MET A 135 16.25 -6.67 1.12
N ARG A 136 15.57 -6.30 0.03
CA ARG A 136 15.70 -6.96 -1.28
C ARG A 136 17.15 -6.91 -1.77
N LEU A 137 17.82 -5.77 -1.67
CA LEU A 137 19.23 -5.61 -2.03
C LEU A 137 20.15 -6.49 -1.17
N GLU A 138 19.92 -6.57 0.14
CA GLU A 138 20.72 -7.43 1.02
C GLU A 138 20.53 -8.92 0.71
N ILE A 139 19.32 -9.37 0.39
CA ILE A 139 19.06 -10.75 -0.02
C ILE A 139 19.80 -11.10 -1.32
N VAL A 140 19.76 -10.22 -2.32
CA VAL A 140 20.51 -10.41 -3.58
C VAL A 140 22.01 -10.54 -3.28
N ARG A 141 22.55 -9.63 -2.46
CA ARG A 141 23.96 -9.66 -2.06
C ARG A 141 24.34 -10.92 -1.30
N GLN A 142 23.47 -11.44 -0.44
CA GLN A 142 23.70 -12.69 0.27
C GLN A 142 23.65 -13.91 -0.67
N ARG A 143 22.73 -13.94 -1.63
CA ARG A 143 22.68 -14.97 -2.66
C ARG A 143 23.94 -14.98 -3.51
N GLU A 144 24.43 -13.82 -3.95
CA GLU A 144 25.68 -13.70 -4.70
C GLU A 144 26.88 -14.22 -3.90
N LYS A 145 27.01 -13.83 -2.63
CA LYS A 145 28.06 -14.34 -1.72
C LYS A 145 27.97 -15.86 -1.58
N PHE A 146 26.78 -16.42 -1.48
CA PHE A 146 26.59 -17.86 -1.35
C PHE A 146 26.99 -18.61 -2.63
N ILE A 147 26.60 -18.10 -3.81
CA ILE A 147 27.01 -18.65 -5.12
C ILE A 147 28.54 -18.63 -5.25
N HIS A 148 29.19 -17.50 -4.95
CA HIS A 148 30.64 -17.37 -4.99
C HIS A 148 31.35 -18.37 -4.06
N ARG A 149 30.84 -18.54 -2.83
CA ARG A 149 31.39 -19.53 -1.87
C ARG A 149 31.21 -20.96 -2.38
N ARG A 150 30.04 -21.30 -2.91
CA ARG A 150 29.75 -22.62 -3.49
C ARG A 150 30.69 -22.94 -4.65
N ASP A 151 30.89 -21.98 -5.54
CA ASP A 151 31.72 -22.18 -6.73
C ASP A 151 33.22 -22.26 -6.37
N ALA A 152 33.68 -21.45 -5.41
CA ALA A 152 35.02 -21.57 -4.84
C ALA A 152 35.24 -22.94 -4.15
N PHE A 153 34.24 -23.44 -3.43
CA PHE A 153 34.31 -24.76 -2.80
C PHE A 153 34.36 -25.89 -3.84
N ARG A 154 33.53 -25.83 -4.90
CA ARG A 154 33.56 -26.77 -6.03
C ARG A 154 34.92 -26.76 -6.73
N ALA A 155 35.49 -25.60 -7.00
CA ALA A 155 36.81 -25.46 -7.60
C ALA A 155 37.92 -26.07 -6.73
N ARG A 156 37.88 -25.84 -5.40
CA ARG A 156 38.83 -26.47 -4.45
C ARG A 156 38.70 -27.99 -4.43
N ARG A 157 37.47 -28.52 -4.46
CA ARG A 157 37.22 -29.97 -4.46
C ARG A 157 37.67 -30.61 -5.78
N GLY A 158 37.46 -29.95 -6.91
CA GLY A 158 37.97 -30.39 -8.23
C GLY A 158 39.49 -30.46 -8.26
N ARG A 159 40.19 -29.42 -7.78
CA ARG A 159 41.66 -29.43 -7.67
C ARG A 159 42.19 -30.57 -6.82
N ARG A 160 41.58 -30.83 -5.65
CA ARG A 160 41.96 -31.94 -4.76
C ARG A 160 41.79 -33.31 -5.42
N ARG A 161 40.79 -33.49 -6.29
CA ARG A 161 40.53 -34.74 -7.01
C ARG A 161 41.59 -34.98 -8.10
N ASN A 162 41.89 -33.97 -8.93
CA ASN A 162 42.96 -34.06 -9.93
C ASN A 162 44.34 -34.33 -9.33
N THR A 163 44.67 -33.74 -8.16
CA THR A 163 45.94 -34.02 -7.48
C THR A 163 46.03 -35.42 -6.87
N LYS A 164 44.90 -36.11 -6.65
CA LYS A 164 44.89 -37.52 -6.22
C LYS A 164 45.08 -38.45 -7.40
N ASP A 165 44.41 -38.18 -8.53
CA ASP A 165 44.54 -39.00 -9.74
C ASP A 165 45.95 -38.92 -10.35
N ALA A 166 46.62 -37.75 -10.25
CA ALA A 166 48.01 -37.59 -10.68
C ALA A 166 49.07 -38.29 -9.78
N ARG A 167 48.67 -38.90 -8.66
CA ARG A 167 49.57 -39.61 -7.73
C ARG A 167 49.45 -41.13 -7.81
N VAL A 168 48.60 -41.68 -8.68
CA VAL A 168 48.55 -43.13 -8.92
C VAL A 168 49.56 -43.43 -10.03
N PRO A 169 50.70 -44.09 -9.75
CA PRO A 169 51.61 -44.53 -10.79
C PRO A 169 50.91 -45.60 -11.62
N LEU A 170 51.03 -45.52 -12.94
CA LEU A 170 50.67 -46.62 -13.83
C LEU A 170 51.65 -47.78 -13.54
N GLU A 171 51.15 -48.83 -12.91
CA GLU A 171 51.80 -50.14 -12.84
C GLU A 171 51.76 -50.83 -14.22
#